data_AF-A0A9X7UVX9-F1
#
_entry.id   AF-A0A9X7UVX9-F1
#
_cell.length_a   1.000
_cell.length_b   1.000
_cell.length_c   1.000
_cell.angle_alpha   90.00
_cell.angle_beta   90.00
_cell.angle_gamma   90.00
#
_symmetry.space_group_name_H-M   'P 1'
#
loop_
_entity.id
_entity.type
_entity.pdbx_description
1 polymer ?
#
loop_
_entity_poly.entity_id
_entity_poly.type
_entity_poly.pdbx_seq_one_letter_code
_entity_poly.pdbx_strand_id
1 'polypeptide(L)'
;MTTAVTGNRLLILWLIMLLLTLVVALSPGNTGNMLLWYGLAWAATLVKGWWIIQDFMELRQAPAFLRRILQGWLFITATAVALTAVWQ
;
A
#
# COMPACT_ATOMS: atom_id res chain seq x y z
N MET A 1 1.25 23.42 -20.90
CA MET A 1 1.28 21.97 -21.22
C MET A 1 1.87 21.14 -20.06
N THR A 2 1.41 21.36 -18.82
CA THR A 2 1.96 20.66 -17.63
C THR A 2 0.87 19.97 -16.79
N THR A 3 -0.41 20.24 -17.05
CA THR A 3 -1.56 19.66 -16.32
C THR A 3 -1.89 18.23 -16.76
N ALA A 4 -1.71 17.91 -18.04
CA ALA A 4 -2.00 16.57 -18.58
C ALA A 4 -1.08 15.48 -18.02
N VAL A 5 0.19 15.79 -17.77
CA VAL A 5 1.19 14.84 -17.26
C VAL A 5 0.89 14.45 -15.80
N THR A 6 0.44 15.41 -14.99
CA THR A 6 0.07 15.17 -13.58
C THR A 6 -1.20 14.32 -13.48
N GLY A 7 -2.20 14.58 -14.33
CA GLY A 7 -3.44 13.80 -14.40
C GLY A 7 -3.19 12.34 -14.79
N ASN A 8 -2.32 12.11 -15.77
CA ASN A 8 -2.00 10.76 -16.22
C ASN A 8 -1.27 9.94 -15.14
N ARG A 9 -0.34 10.56 -14.39
CA ARG A 9 0.35 9.91 -13.26
C ARG A 9 -0.62 9.51 -12.14
N LEU A 10 -1.57 10.39 -11.82
CA LEU A 10 -2.57 10.16 -10.77
C LEU A 10 -3.53 9.02 -11.16
N LEU A 11 -3.94 8.98 -12.43
CA LEU A 11 -4.80 7.93 -12.97
C LEU A 11 -4.09 6.57 -12.97
N ILE A 12 -2.81 6.52 -13.35
CA ILE A 12 -1.99 5.29 -13.30
C ILE A 12 -1.86 4.78 -11.86
N LEU A 13 -1.58 5.65 -10.89
CA LEU A 13 -1.51 5.27 -9.47
C LEU A 13 -2.86 4.72 -8.99
N TRP A 14 -3.97 5.35 -9.39
CA TRP A 14 -5.32 4.89 -9.08
C TRP A 14 -5.61 3.50 -9.66
N LEU A 15 -5.25 3.27 -10.92
CA LEU A 15 -5.43 1.97 -11.57
C LEU A 15 -4.60 0.87 -10.91
N ILE A 16 -3.33 1.17 -10.57
CA ILE A 16 -2.48 0.21 -9.86
C ILE A 16 -3.08 -0.11 -8.49
N MET A 17 -3.61 0.89 -7.78
CA MET A 17 -4.26 0.67 -6.50
C MET A 17 -5.51 -0.21 -6.62
N LEU A 18 -6.34 0.02 -7.62
CA LEU A 18 -7.54 -0.76 -7.86
C LEU A 18 -7.19 -2.20 -8.20
N LEU A 19 -6.18 -2.40 -9.05
CA LEU A 19 -5.69 -3.71 -9.46
C LEU A 19 -5.09 -4.49 -8.29
N LEU A 20 -4.29 -3.83 -7.44
CA LEU A 20 -3.78 -4.43 -6.18
C LEU A 20 -4.92 -4.88 -5.25
N THR A 21 -6.00 -4.10 -5.14
CA THR A 21 -7.18 -4.52 -4.35
C THR A 21 -7.85 -5.73 -4.96
N LEU A 22 -8.00 -5.75 -6.29
CA LEU A 22 -8.67 -6.83 -7.02
C LEU A 22 -7.90 -8.15 -6.86
N VAL A 23 -6.57 -8.11 -6.95
CA VAL A 23 -5.70 -9.28 -6.78
C VAL A 23 -5.84 -9.89 -5.39
N VAL A 24 -5.92 -9.05 -4.34
CA VAL A 24 -6.11 -9.54 -2.96
C VAL A 24 -7.54 -10.09 -2.77
N ALA A 25 -8.55 -9.39 -3.29
CA ALA A 25 -9.97 -9.76 -3.15
C ALA A 25 -10.33 -11.05 -3.89
N LEU A 26 -9.65 -11.33 -5.01
CA LEU A 26 -9.83 -12.56 -5.79
C LEU A 26 -8.95 -13.71 -5.30
N SER A 27 -8.16 -13.53 -4.23
CA SER A 27 -7.35 -14.62 -3.70
C SER A 27 -8.26 -15.76 -3.20
N PRO A 28 -8.06 -17.01 -3.67
CA PRO A 28 -8.87 -18.13 -3.23
C PRO A 28 -8.59 -18.38 -1.76
N GLY A 29 -9.60 -18.20 -0.90
CA GLY A 29 -9.44 -18.28 0.54
C GLY A 29 -9.07 -19.65 1.12
N ASN A 30 -8.58 -20.64 0.35
CA ASN A 30 -8.40 -21.99 0.93
C ASN A 30 -7.30 -22.97 0.43
N THR A 31 -6.50 -22.81 -0.64
CA THR A 31 -5.79 -24.05 -1.11
C THR A 31 -4.43 -23.93 -1.80
N GLY A 32 -3.42 -23.32 -1.15
CA GLY A 32 -2.06 -23.74 -1.55
C GLY A 32 -0.86 -23.05 -0.93
N ASN A 33 -0.99 -21.79 -0.49
CA ASN A 33 0.14 -21.10 0.14
C ASN A 33 -0.31 -19.86 0.91
N MET A 34 -0.91 -20.06 2.08
CA MET A 34 -1.43 -18.98 2.93
C MET A 34 -0.37 -17.91 3.21
N LEU A 35 0.86 -18.33 3.53
CA LEU A 35 1.99 -17.43 3.76
C LEU A 35 2.31 -16.53 2.56
N LEU A 36 2.20 -17.08 1.35
CA LEU A 36 2.49 -16.36 0.11
C LEU A 36 1.41 -15.29 -0.17
N TRP A 37 0.15 -15.61 0.09
CA TRP A 37 -0.96 -14.67 -0.03
C TRP A 37 -0.92 -13.56 1.03
N TYR A 38 -0.63 -13.89 2.28
CA TYR A 38 -0.44 -12.89 3.34
C TYR A 38 0.80 -12.02 3.08
N GLY A 39 1.88 -12.60 2.58
CA GLY A 39 3.07 -11.86 2.15
C GLY A 39 2.79 -10.89 1.00
N LEU A 40 1.99 -11.32 0.00
CA LEU A 40 1.52 -10.47 -1.09
C LEU A 40 0.62 -9.33 -0.59
N ALA A 41 -0.33 -9.61 0.29
CA ALA A 41 -1.21 -8.61 0.88
C ALA A 41 -0.41 -7.59 1.72
N TRP A 42 0.58 -8.05 2.48
CA TRP A 42 1.48 -7.19 3.24
C TRP A 42 2.31 -6.28 2.33
N ALA A 43 2.96 -6.84 1.30
CA ALA A 43 3.75 -6.07 0.33
C ALA A 43 2.88 -5.04 -0.41
N ALA A 44 1.68 -5.44 -0.84
CA ALA A 44 0.70 -4.56 -1.47
C ALA A 44 0.31 -3.38 -0.55
N THR A 45 0.09 -3.66 0.74
CA THR A 45 -0.28 -2.66 1.75
C THR A 45 0.85 -1.66 1.98
N LEU A 46 2.09 -2.13 2.08
CA LEU A 46 3.27 -1.26 2.22
C LEU A 46 3.47 -0.35 1.01
N VAL A 47 3.41 -0.91 -0.20
CA VAL A 47 3.57 -0.14 -1.45
C VAL A 47 2.49 0.92 -1.58
N LYS A 48 1.23 0.56 -1.32
CA LYS A 48 0.11 1.50 -1.32
C LYS A 48 0.28 2.60 -0.28
N GLY A 49 0.57 2.21 0.96
CA GLY A 49 0.75 3.14 2.07
C GLY A 49 1.89 4.13 1.82
N TRP A 50 2.99 3.64 1.23
CA TRP A 50 4.11 4.48 0.83
C TRP A 50 3.69 5.54 -0.19
N TRP A 51 2.99 5.14 -1.25
CA TRP A 51 2.49 6.09 -2.25
C TRP A 51 1.47 7.08 -1.69
N ILE A 52 0.61 6.66 -0.76
CA ILE A 52 -0.35 7.56 -0.10
C ILE A 52 0.37 8.64 0.70
N ILE A 53 1.34 8.25 1.54
CA ILE A 53 2.13 9.16 2.37
C ILE A 53 2.94 10.13 1.49
N GLN A 54 3.39 9.67 0.31
CA GLN A 54 4.22 10.50 -0.56
C GLN A 54 3.44 11.44 -1.49
N ASP A 55 2.34 10.97 -2.10
CA ASP A 55 1.67 11.66 -3.20
C ASP A 55 0.26 12.17 -2.85
N PHE A 56 -0.43 11.59 -1.86
CA PHE A 56 -1.85 11.89 -1.61
C PHE A 56 -2.11 12.78 -0.39
N MET A 57 -1.29 12.69 0.66
CA MET A 57 -1.60 13.35 1.94
C MET A 57 -1.20 14.82 2.06
N GLU A 58 -0.82 15.52 0.99
CA GLU A 58 -0.19 16.87 1.05
C GLU A 58 1.06 16.97 1.96
N LEU A 59 1.44 15.89 2.66
CA LEU A 59 2.63 15.72 3.49
C LEU A 59 3.95 15.86 2.71
N ARG A 60 3.88 16.09 1.39
CA ARG A 60 5.03 16.46 0.57
C ARG A 60 5.68 17.76 1.08
N GLN A 61 4.90 18.66 1.67
CA GLN A 61 5.40 19.88 2.31
C GLN A 61 5.74 19.70 3.80
N ALA A 62 5.44 18.55 4.39
CA ALA A 62 5.70 18.30 5.80
C ALA A 62 7.19 17.96 6.05
N PRO A 63 7.72 18.28 7.25
CA PRO A 63 9.10 17.99 7.61
C PRO A 63 9.42 16.50 7.45
N ALA A 64 10.62 16.21 6.93
CA ALA A 64 11.06 14.83 6.62
C ALA A 64 10.97 13.89 7.83
N PHE A 65 11.08 14.42 9.05
CA PHE A 65 10.89 13.68 10.30
C PHE A 65 9.48 13.11 10.44
N LEU A 66 8.44 13.91 10.14
CA LEU A 66 7.05 13.46 10.23
C LEU A 66 6.74 12.38 9.18
N ARG A 67 7.29 12.51 7.95
CA ARG A 67 7.19 11.46 6.93
C ARG A 67 7.82 10.15 7.40
N ARG A 68 8.99 10.20 8.06
CA ARG A 68 9.65 9.00 8.62
C ARG A 68 8.82 8.37 9.74
N ILE A 69 8.23 9.16 10.63
CA ILE A 69 7.34 8.64 11.68
C ILE A 69 6.15 7.91 11.06
N LEU A 70 5.49 8.50 10.07
CA LEU A 70 4.34 7.88 9.39
C LEU A 70 4.73 6.62 8.62
N GLN A 71 5.89 6.60 7.97
CA GLN A 71 6.43 5.41 7.33
C GLN A 71 6.72 4.30 8.34
N GLY A 72 7.32 4.64 9.49
CA GLY A 72 7.57 3.71 10.58
C GLY A 72 6.27 3.15 11.16
N TRP A 73 5.28 4.02 11.40
CA TRP A 73 3.95 3.62 11.86
C TRP A 73 3.25 2.67 10.88
N LEU A 74 3.27 2.99 9.59
CA LEU A 74 2.71 2.14 8.54
C LEU A 74 3.39 0.77 8.51
N PHE A 75 4.72 0.74 8.62
CA PHE A 75 5.48 -0.50 8.63
C PHE A 75 5.14 -1.37 9.84
N ILE A 76 5.10 -0.79 11.04
CA ILE A 76 4.77 -1.50 12.29
C ILE A 76 3.35 -2.07 12.22
N THR A 77 2.37 -1.25 11.85
CA THR A 77 0.96 -1.66 11.80
C THR A 77 0.69 -2.70 10.73
N ALA A 78 1.22 -2.53 9.51
CA ALA A 78 1.07 -3.52 8.45
C ALA A 78 1.69 -4.86 8.83
N THR A 79 2.88 -4.85 9.45
CA THR A 79 3.55 -6.06 9.92
C THR A 79 2.81 -6.73 11.07
N ALA A 80 2.31 -5.97 12.04
CA ALA A 80 1.51 -6.50 13.13
C ALA A 80 0.23 -7.19 12.61
N VAL A 81 -0.48 -6.55 11.69
CA VAL A 81 -1.70 -7.12 11.07
C VAL A 81 -1.39 -8.39 10.28
N ALA A 82 -0.33 -8.37 9.46
CA ALA A 82 0.08 -9.54 8.68
C ALA A 82 0.49 -10.71 9.58
N LEU A 83 1.21 -10.44 10.67
CA LEU A 83 1.53 -11.46 11.66
C LEU A 83 0.26 -12.02 12.30
N THR A 84 -0.64 -11.17 12.81
CA THR A 84 -1.90 -11.66 13.40
C THR A 84 -2.73 -12.49 12.44
N ALA A 85 -2.77 -12.12 11.15
CA ALA A 85 -3.53 -12.85 10.15
C ALA A 85 -2.94 -14.24 9.82
N VAL A 86 -1.63 -14.44 10.02
CA VAL A 86 -0.96 -15.75 9.85
C VAL A 86 -1.21 -16.67 11.06
N TRP A 87 -1.42 -16.10 12.25
CA TRP A 87 -1.63 -16.86 13.50
C TRP A 87 -3.12 -17.00 13.91
N GLN A 88 -4.05 -16.51 13.08
CA GLN A 88 -5.50 -16.69 13.22
C GLN A 88 -5.96 -18.00 12.57
#